data_AF-A0A1N7C6C8-F1
#
_entry.id   AF-A0A1N7C6C8-F1
#
_cell.length_a   1.000
_cell.length_b   1.000
_cell.length_c   1.000
_cell.angle_alpha   90.00
_cell.angle_beta   90.00
_cell.angle_gamma   90.00
#
_symmetry.space_group_name_H-M   'P 1'
#
loop_
_entity.id
_entity.type
_entity.pdbx_description
1 polymer ?
#
loop_
_entity_poly.entity_id
_entity_poly.type
_entity_poly.pdbx_seq_one_letter_code
_entity_poly.pdbx_strand_id
1 'polypeptide(L)'
;MKKNLPLIICLIIALLFIRLFFFIKNTGDRDVKSTQNENVTISQTIPADYAALFKYKNKLSSDQTTNTRFRNAVADIRYDNKYFIQVYKIDTSFNHSLSDFITESHQDKHITYDQSYRKISDHKLFSISYKVGQPEKISAILLNIFGNDTQTIEKRDSIAGYYSDLKNLSIQYGQNQAQDIYIKPKDDKASMPISIYFIKKNQALYSIILTAINNEPVTSTTLKELLAK
;
A
#
# COMPACT_ATOMS: atom_id res chain seq x y z
N MET A 1 34.97 -49.41 -0.56
CA MET A 1 34.63 -47.99 -0.86
C MET A 1 33.40 -47.42 -0.14
N LYS A 2 32.50 -48.22 0.47
CA LYS A 2 31.28 -47.69 1.14
C LYS A 2 31.49 -47.04 2.53
N LYS A 3 32.67 -47.19 3.17
CA LYS A 3 32.90 -46.74 4.55
C LYS A 3 32.90 -45.22 4.75
N ASN A 4 33.13 -44.43 3.69
CA ASN A 4 33.22 -42.96 3.79
C ASN A 4 31.93 -42.23 3.38
N LEU A 5 30.95 -42.94 2.83
CA LEU A 5 29.67 -42.37 2.41
C LEU A 5 28.92 -41.62 3.54
N PRO A 6 28.80 -42.15 4.79
CA PRO A 6 28.10 -41.42 5.84
C PRO A 6 28.81 -40.12 6.23
N LEU A 7 30.15 -40.08 6.19
CA LEU A 7 30.92 -38.89 6.53
C LEU A 7 30.74 -37.79 5.48
N ILE A 8 30.71 -38.17 4.19
CA ILE A 8 30.41 -37.23 3.09
C ILE A 8 28.99 -36.67 3.22
N ILE A 9 27.99 -37.51 3.55
CA ILE A 9 26.60 -37.06 3.77
C ILE A 9 26.53 -36.07 4.94
N CYS A 10 27.16 -36.37 6.08
CA CYS A 10 27.21 -35.45 7.22
C CYS A 10 27.87 -34.11 6.86
N LEU A 11 28.95 -34.13 6.08
CA LEU A 11 29.63 -32.90 5.63
C LEU A 11 28.72 -32.04 4.74
N ILE A 12 28.00 -32.66 3.80
CA ILE A 12 27.06 -31.95 2.93
C ILE A 12 25.93 -31.34 3.76
N ILE A 13 25.35 -32.09 4.69
CA ILE A 13 24.30 -31.60 5.59
C ILE A 13 24.82 -30.41 6.41
N ALA A 14 26.02 -30.51 7.00
CA ALA A 14 26.64 -29.43 7.75
C ALA A 14 26.85 -28.16 6.89
N LEU A 15 27.33 -28.31 5.65
CA LEU A 15 27.49 -27.19 4.72
C LEU A 15 26.15 -26.54 4.35
N LEU A 16 25.09 -27.33 4.18
CA LEU A 16 23.75 -26.81 3.93
C LEU A 16 23.22 -26.02 5.15
N PHE A 17 23.40 -26.52 6.37
CA PHE A 17 23.03 -25.80 7.59
C PHE A 17 23.81 -24.51 7.76
N ILE A 18 25.12 -24.51 7.49
CA ILE A 18 25.95 -23.29 7.53
C ILE A 18 25.44 -22.27 6.52
N ARG A 19 25.17 -22.68 5.27
CA ARG A 19 24.61 -21.79 4.24
C ARG A 19 23.24 -21.24 4.64
N LEU A 20 22.35 -22.07 5.18
CA LEU A 20 21.03 -21.65 5.65
C LEU A 20 21.15 -20.65 6.80
N PHE A 21 22.06 -20.89 7.76
CA PHE A 21 22.31 -19.98 8.87
C PHE A 21 22.78 -18.61 8.39
N PHE A 22 23.76 -18.56 7.48
CA PHE A 22 24.22 -17.30 6.90
C PHE A 22 23.14 -16.60 6.06
N PHE A 23 22.31 -17.36 5.33
CA PHE A 23 21.18 -16.82 4.60
C PHE A 23 20.18 -16.14 5.53
N ILE A 24 19.74 -16.81 6.61
CA ILE A 24 18.82 -16.26 7.60
C ILE A 24 19.40 -15.00 8.25
N LYS A 25 20.67 -15.05 8.69
CA LYS A 25 21.35 -13.90 9.31
C LYS A 25 21.43 -12.70 8.36
N ASN A 26 21.85 -12.93 7.11
CA ASN A 26 22.01 -11.85 6.14
C ASN A 26 20.68 -11.20 5.75
N THR A 27 19.59 -11.98 5.66
CA THR A 27 18.25 -11.44 5.40
C THR A 27 17.77 -10.61 6.59
N GLY A 28 17.87 -11.14 7.82
CA GLY A 28 17.46 -10.42 9.03
C GLY A 28 18.23 -9.12 9.27
N ASP A 29 19.56 -9.13 9.07
CA ASP A 29 20.39 -7.93 9.26
C ASP A 29 20.05 -6.81 8.25
N ARG A 30 19.66 -7.16 7.02
CA ARG A 30 19.24 -6.19 6.00
C ARG A 30 17.92 -5.53 6.37
N ASP A 31 16.95 -6.33 6.82
CA ASP A 31 15.63 -5.86 7.23
C ASP A 31 15.71 -4.90 8.42
N VAL A 32 16.49 -5.26 9.45
CA VAL A 32 16.70 -4.41 10.63
C VAL A 32 17.37 -3.08 10.25
N LYS A 33 18.43 -3.14 9.43
CA LYS A 33 19.12 -1.92 8.97
C LYS A 33 18.22 -1.03 8.12
N SER A 34 17.39 -1.61 7.25
CA SER A 34 16.44 -0.85 6.44
C SER A 34 15.43 -0.10 7.31
N THR A 35 14.93 -0.76 8.35
CA THR A 35 13.96 -0.19 9.30
C THR A 35 14.57 0.90 10.18
N GLN A 36 15.82 0.72 10.62
CA GLN A 36 16.55 1.71 11.43
C GLN A 36 16.95 2.96 10.63
N ASN A 37 17.25 2.81 9.35
CA ASN A 37 17.68 3.92 8.48
C ASN A 37 16.53 4.77 7.93
N GLU A 38 15.30 4.29 8.09
CA GLU A 38 14.11 5.03 7.69
C GLU A 38 13.77 6.06 8.76
N ASN A 39 14.32 7.26 8.62
CA ASN A 39 13.88 8.41 9.42
C ASN A 39 12.43 8.71 9.09
N VAL A 40 11.54 8.46 10.05
CA VAL A 40 10.12 8.76 9.94
C VAL A 40 9.83 10.03 10.74
N THR A 41 9.23 11.02 10.09
CA THR A 41 8.73 12.23 10.76
C THR A 41 7.23 12.34 10.55
N ILE A 42 6.52 12.74 11.60
CA ILE A 42 5.07 12.90 11.59
C ILE A 42 4.78 14.39 11.74
N SER A 43 3.92 14.93 10.87
CA SER A 43 3.36 16.28 10.99
C SER A 43 1.83 16.24 11.02
N GLN A 44 1.20 17.36 11.38
CA GLN A 44 -0.26 17.53 11.33
C GLN A 44 -0.67 18.47 10.19
N THR A 45 0.05 18.40 9.07
CA THR A 45 -0.13 19.30 7.93
C THR A 45 -0.46 18.50 6.68
N ILE A 46 -1.54 18.89 5.99
CA ILE A 46 -1.90 18.30 4.69
C ILE A 46 -1.05 18.98 3.61
N PRO A 47 -0.29 18.24 2.79
CA PRO A 47 0.40 18.82 1.64
C PRO A 47 -0.57 19.57 0.72
N ALA A 48 -0.16 20.75 0.24
CA ALA A 48 -1.05 21.64 -0.51
C ALA A 48 -1.58 21.01 -1.80
N ASP A 49 -0.75 20.19 -2.48
CA ASP A 49 -1.15 19.45 -3.66
C ASP A 49 -2.15 18.34 -3.34
N TYR A 50 -2.13 17.78 -2.13
CA TYR A 50 -3.08 16.75 -1.69
C TYR A 50 -4.42 17.39 -1.35
N ALA A 51 -4.41 18.53 -0.64
CA ALA A 51 -5.62 19.31 -0.37
C ALA A 51 -6.28 19.82 -1.66
N ALA A 52 -5.51 20.08 -2.71
CA ALA A 52 -6.02 20.48 -4.01
C ALA A 52 -6.77 19.38 -4.78
N LEU A 53 -6.76 18.13 -4.30
CA LEU A 53 -7.54 17.03 -4.89
C LEU A 53 -9.02 17.10 -4.49
N PHE A 54 -9.38 17.85 -3.45
CA PHE A 54 -10.74 17.88 -2.89
C PHE A 54 -11.47 19.19 -3.17
N LYS A 55 -12.79 19.11 -3.33
CA LYS A 55 -13.66 20.26 -3.64
C LYS A 55 -13.77 21.26 -2.49
N TYR A 56 -13.93 20.78 -1.26
CA TYR A 56 -14.18 21.61 -0.07
C TYR A 56 -13.03 21.49 0.94
N LYS A 57 -11.98 22.30 0.74
CA LYS A 57 -10.75 22.26 1.56
C LYS A 57 -11.00 22.54 3.05
N ASN A 58 -12.00 23.35 3.37
CA ASN A 58 -12.39 23.69 4.74
C ASN A 58 -13.00 22.52 5.53
N LYS A 59 -13.36 21.41 4.86
CA LYS A 59 -13.82 20.18 5.50
C LYS A 59 -12.69 19.20 5.81
N LEU A 60 -11.47 19.49 5.37
CA LEU A 60 -10.31 18.64 5.60
C LEU A 60 -9.67 18.98 6.92
N SER A 61 -9.38 17.97 7.73
CA SER A 61 -8.48 18.08 8.88
C SER A 61 -7.41 17.01 8.81
N SER A 62 -6.17 17.37 9.11
CA SER A 62 -5.06 16.41 9.16
C SER A 62 -5.20 15.57 10.42
N ASP A 63 -5.17 14.24 10.28
CA ASP A 63 -4.88 13.37 11.42
C ASP A 63 -3.36 13.29 11.61
N GLN A 64 -2.67 12.88 10.55
CA GLN A 64 -1.22 12.83 10.51
C GLN A 64 -0.73 12.80 9.05
N THR A 65 0.46 13.34 8.84
CA THR A 65 1.20 13.18 7.59
C THR A 65 2.54 12.56 7.92
N THR A 66 2.75 11.35 7.40
CA THR A 66 3.99 10.61 7.60
C THR A 66 4.94 10.91 6.46
N ASN A 67 6.12 11.42 6.80
CA ASN A 67 7.21 11.64 5.86
C ASN A 67 8.30 10.63 6.16
N THR A 68 8.91 10.11 5.11
CA THR A 68 10.05 9.21 5.22
C THR A 68 11.15 9.71 4.30
N ARG A 69 12.35 9.14 4.44
CA ARG A 69 13.46 9.44 3.54
C ARG A 69 13.24 8.94 2.10
N PHE A 70 12.46 7.88 1.91
CA PHE A 70 12.50 7.09 0.67
C PHE A 70 11.24 7.17 -0.20
N ARG A 71 10.19 7.84 0.28
CA ARG A 71 8.92 8.02 -0.44
C ARG A 71 8.31 9.37 -0.12
N ASN A 72 7.44 9.84 -1.01
CA ASN A 72 6.58 10.98 -0.75
C ASN A 72 5.75 10.80 0.52
N ALA A 73 5.27 11.93 1.04
CA ALA A 73 4.41 11.96 2.21
C ALA A 73 3.16 11.08 2.04
N VAL A 74 2.74 10.43 3.11
CA VAL A 74 1.45 9.75 3.21
C VAL A 74 0.60 10.55 4.18
N ALA A 75 -0.48 11.15 3.70
CA ALA A 75 -1.36 11.97 4.52
C ALA A 75 -2.63 11.21 4.88
N ASP A 76 -2.88 11.05 6.16
CA ASP A 76 -4.15 10.60 6.72
C ASP A 76 -4.99 11.85 7.07
N ILE A 77 -6.14 11.95 6.42
CA ILE A 77 -7.02 13.13 6.41
C ILE A 77 -8.40 12.70 6.88
N ARG A 78 -9.04 13.51 7.73
CA ARG A 78 -10.48 13.40 7.97
C ARG A 78 -11.23 14.38 7.09
N TYR A 79 -12.35 13.90 6.57
CA TYR A 79 -13.29 14.72 5.83
C TYR A 79 -14.57 14.85 6.63
N ASP A 80 -14.86 16.07 7.09
CA ASP A 80 -16.09 16.41 7.83
C ASP A 80 -16.31 15.52 9.08
N ASN A 81 -15.23 14.98 9.65
CA ASN A 81 -15.24 13.97 10.72
C ASN A 81 -15.99 12.65 10.41
N LYS A 82 -16.37 12.42 9.15
CA LYS A 82 -17.15 11.26 8.70
C LYS A 82 -16.33 10.22 7.97
N TYR A 83 -15.31 10.67 7.24
CA TYR A 83 -14.50 9.79 6.41
C TYR A 83 -13.04 9.90 6.76
N PHE A 84 -12.37 8.75 6.76
CA PHE A 84 -10.93 8.66 6.76
C PHE A 84 -10.47 8.57 5.32
N ILE A 85 -9.51 9.40 4.95
CA ILE A 85 -8.93 9.44 3.62
C ILE A 85 -7.42 9.38 3.75
N GLN A 86 -6.82 8.38 3.12
CA GLN A 86 -5.38 8.36 2.92
C GLN A 86 -5.04 8.85 1.51
N VAL A 87 -4.09 9.77 1.41
CA VAL A 87 -3.55 10.25 0.13
C VAL A 87 -2.06 9.96 0.08
N TYR A 88 -1.62 9.35 -1.02
CA TYR A 88 -0.22 9.09 -1.30
C TYR A 88 0.12 9.49 -2.73
N LYS A 89 1.17 10.30 -2.90
CA LYS A 89 1.72 10.65 -4.21
C LYS A 89 2.73 9.59 -4.65
N ILE A 90 2.42 8.91 -5.73
CA ILE A 90 3.27 7.87 -6.32
C ILE A 90 4.34 8.56 -7.18
N ASP A 91 5.62 8.34 -6.86
CA ASP A 91 6.75 8.91 -7.59
C ASP A 91 6.92 8.24 -8.95
N THR A 92 6.34 8.85 -9.98
CA THR A 92 6.48 8.41 -11.36
C THR A 92 6.30 9.61 -12.30
N SER A 93 7.17 9.69 -13.31
CA SER A 93 6.94 10.54 -14.47
C SER A 93 5.86 9.87 -15.33
N PHE A 94 4.60 10.23 -15.09
CA PHE A 94 3.49 9.49 -15.68
C PHE A 94 3.10 10.01 -17.06
N ASN A 95 3.57 9.32 -18.10
CA ASN A 95 3.20 9.59 -19.50
C ASN A 95 2.28 8.51 -20.12
N HIS A 96 1.94 7.46 -19.39
CA HIS A 96 1.08 6.38 -19.88
C HIS A 96 -0.41 6.74 -19.77
N SER A 97 -1.33 5.92 -20.28
CA SER A 97 -2.74 5.96 -19.86
C SER A 97 -2.94 5.18 -18.55
N LEU A 98 -3.85 5.60 -17.65
CA LEU A 98 -4.17 4.78 -16.47
C LEU A 98 -4.93 3.50 -16.82
N SER A 99 -5.69 3.49 -17.93
CA SER A 99 -6.47 2.30 -18.32
C SER A 99 -5.57 1.09 -18.54
N ASP A 100 -4.39 1.34 -19.11
CA ASP A 100 -3.46 0.29 -19.52
C ASP A 100 -2.38 0.04 -18.45
N PHE A 101 -2.16 1.02 -17.56
CA PHE A 101 -1.13 0.93 -16.52
C PHE A 101 -1.58 0.19 -15.28
N ILE A 102 -2.89 0.14 -15.00
CA ILE A 102 -3.45 -0.57 -13.85
C ILE A 102 -4.01 -1.92 -14.31
N THR A 103 -3.49 -3.01 -13.77
CA THR A 103 -4.07 -4.35 -13.92
C THR A 103 -4.70 -4.78 -12.61
N GLU A 104 -5.97 -5.19 -12.69
CA GLU A 104 -6.75 -5.63 -11.54
C GLU A 104 -6.65 -7.15 -11.30
N SER A 105 -6.74 -7.54 -10.04
CA SER A 105 -6.98 -8.92 -9.61
C SER A 105 -7.84 -8.95 -8.35
N HIS A 106 -8.52 -10.07 -8.11
CA HIS A 106 -9.47 -10.24 -7.00
C HIS A 106 -9.16 -11.49 -6.17
N GLN A 107 -7.87 -11.75 -5.95
CA GLN A 107 -7.41 -12.94 -5.25
C GLN A 107 -7.23 -12.64 -3.77
N ASP A 108 -7.56 -13.59 -2.89
CA ASP A 108 -7.18 -13.48 -1.49
C ASP A 108 -5.65 -13.63 -1.37
N LYS A 109 -4.95 -12.51 -1.23
CA LYS A 109 -3.49 -12.48 -1.15
C LYS A 109 -3.06 -12.02 0.23
N HIS A 110 -2.16 -12.80 0.83
CA HIS A 110 -1.47 -12.38 2.03
C HIS A 110 -0.34 -11.40 1.71
N ILE A 111 0.13 -10.72 2.75
CA ILE A 111 1.31 -9.87 2.68
C ILE A 111 2.55 -10.71 2.32
N THR A 112 3.45 -10.15 1.53
CA THR A 112 4.72 -10.80 1.18
C THR A 112 5.60 -10.95 2.43
N TYR A 113 5.91 -12.17 2.87
CA TYR A 113 6.56 -12.41 4.18
C TYR A 113 8.08 -12.20 4.22
N ASP A 114 8.76 -12.19 3.08
CA ASP A 114 10.20 -11.98 2.97
C ASP A 114 10.57 -10.49 2.84
N GLN A 115 9.66 -9.59 3.19
CA GLN A 115 9.84 -8.15 3.10
C GLN A 115 9.43 -7.48 4.40
N SER A 116 10.16 -6.41 4.74
CA SER A 116 9.82 -5.57 5.89
C SER A 116 8.71 -4.59 5.54
N TYR A 117 7.70 -4.49 6.40
CA TYR A 117 6.61 -3.52 6.28
C TYR A 117 6.48 -2.67 7.53
N ARG A 118 6.20 -1.38 7.33
CA ARG A 118 5.86 -0.44 8.39
C ARG A 118 4.38 -0.10 8.30
N LYS A 119 3.68 -0.19 9.43
CA LYS A 119 2.34 0.39 9.57
C LYS A 119 2.47 1.91 9.59
N ILE A 120 2.00 2.56 8.54
CA ILE A 120 2.00 4.04 8.45
C ILE A 120 0.73 4.60 9.08
N SER A 121 -0.39 3.90 8.91
CA SER A 121 -1.66 4.25 9.53
C SER A 121 -2.20 3.04 10.30
N ASP A 122 -2.45 3.23 11.59
CA ASP A 122 -3.01 2.21 12.48
C ASP A 122 -4.37 2.68 13.02
N HIS A 123 -5.34 2.78 12.12
CA HIS A 123 -6.70 3.13 12.49
C HIS A 123 -7.36 2.03 13.36
N LYS A 124 -8.42 2.35 14.11
CA LYS A 124 -9.08 1.38 14.99
C LYS A 124 -9.63 0.16 14.24
N LEU A 125 -10.03 0.33 12.99
CA LEU A 125 -10.74 -0.70 12.20
C LEU A 125 -9.87 -1.42 11.17
N PHE A 126 -8.74 -0.83 10.78
CA PHE A 126 -7.90 -1.34 9.71
C PHE A 126 -6.44 -0.92 9.91
N SER A 127 -5.55 -1.58 9.21
CA SER A 127 -4.13 -1.22 9.16
C SER A 127 -3.70 -1.00 7.72
N ILE A 128 -2.88 0.02 7.50
CA ILE A 128 -2.22 0.27 6.23
C ILE A 128 -0.72 0.14 6.43
N SER A 129 -0.16 -0.84 5.73
CA SER A 129 1.26 -1.18 5.76
C SER A 129 1.91 -0.79 4.44
N TYR A 130 3.08 -0.17 4.54
CA TYR A 130 3.94 0.14 3.41
C TYR A 130 5.23 -0.66 3.53
N LYS A 131 5.75 -1.14 2.40
CA LYS A 131 7.07 -1.77 2.34
C LYS A 131 8.13 -0.77 2.83
N VAL A 132 9.06 -1.21 3.66
CA VAL A 132 10.15 -0.35 4.16
C VAL A 132 11.15 -0.06 3.04
N GLY A 133 11.67 1.17 3.01
CA GLY A 133 12.68 1.58 2.04
C GLY A 133 12.11 2.20 0.77
N GLN A 134 12.96 2.30 -0.25
CA GLN A 134 12.60 2.92 -1.52
C GLN A 134 11.68 2.00 -2.33
N PRO A 135 10.52 2.50 -2.80
CA PRO A 135 9.70 1.77 -3.75
C PRO A 135 10.53 1.39 -4.98
N GLU A 136 10.27 0.19 -5.50
CA GLU A 136 10.89 -0.23 -6.75
C GLU A 136 10.43 0.67 -7.91
N LYS A 137 11.21 0.69 -9.00
CA LYS A 137 10.85 1.46 -10.19
C LYS A 137 9.47 1.00 -10.68
N ILE A 138 8.57 1.97 -10.82
CA ILE A 138 7.19 1.73 -11.19
C ILE A 138 7.10 1.49 -12.69
N SER A 139 6.67 0.28 -13.05
CA SER A 139 6.50 -0.18 -14.44
C SER A 139 5.04 -0.49 -14.78
N ALA A 140 4.24 -0.84 -13.77
CA ALA A 140 2.79 -1.03 -13.84
C ALA A 140 2.22 -0.85 -12.43
N ILE A 141 0.90 -0.77 -12.28
CA ILE A 141 0.21 -0.92 -11.00
C ILE A 141 -0.59 -2.21 -11.04
N LEU A 142 -0.20 -3.19 -10.23
CA LEU A 142 -1.00 -4.39 -10.03
C LEU A 142 -1.82 -4.19 -8.76
N LEU A 143 -3.12 -4.01 -8.97
CA LEU A 143 -4.08 -3.73 -7.92
C LEU A 143 -4.84 -5.02 -7.61
N ASN A 144 -4.64 -5.56 -6.42
CA ASN A 144 -5.42 -6.70 -5.95
C ASN A 144 -6.44 -6.20 -4.92
N ILE A 145 -7.73 -6.33 -5.22
CA ILE A 145 -8.82 -5.96 -4.31
C ILE A 145 -9.66 -7.20 -4.05
N PHE A 146 -9.57 -7.73 -2.83
CA PHE A 146 -10.35 -8.88 -2.40
C PHE A 146 -11.38 -8.46 -1.36
N GLY A 147 -12.65 -8.75 -1.65
CA GLY A 147 -13.78 -8.34 -0.85
C GLY A 147 -15.10 -8.66 -1.55
N ASN A 148 -16.20 -8.35 -0.90
CA ASN A 148 -17.52 -8.47 -1.52
C ASN A 148 -17.81 -7.22 -2.36
N ASP A 149 -18.75 -7.33 -3.30
CA ASP A 149 -19.23 -6.22 -4.14
C ASP A 149 -18.13 -5.38 -4.79
N THR A 150 -17.02 -6.05 -5.13
CA THR A 150 -15.86 -5.41 -5.74
C THR A 150 -16.20 -5.03 -7.17
N GLN A 151 -16.07 -3.76 -7.50
CA GLN A 151 -16.43 -3.22 -8.82
C GLN A 151 -15.53 -2.07 -9.23
N THR A 152 -15.31 -1.97 -10.55
CA THR A 152 -14.69 -0.80 -11.18
C THR A 152 -15.77 0.27 -11.38
N ILE A 153 -15.59 1.44 -10.78
CA ILE A 153 -16.50 2.59 -10.89
C ILE A 153 -16.26 3.32 -12.22
N GLU A 154 -14.99 3.60 -12.50
CA GLU A 154 -14.56 4.23 -13.75
C GLU A 154 -13.10 3.88 -14.03
N LYS A 155 -12.73 3.76 -15.30
CA LYS A 155 -11.34 3.55 -15.71
C LYS A 155 -11.10 4.25 -17.05
N ARG A 156 -10.30 5.30 -17.03
CA ARG A 156 -9.98 6.18 -18.17
C ARG A 156 -8.54 6.66 -18.04
N ASP A 157 -8.08 7.47 -18.98
CA ASP A 157 -6.68 7.89 -19.02
C ASP A 157 -6.19 8.64 -17.78
N SER A 158 -7.01 9.47 -17.16
CA SER A 158 -6.61 10.31 -16.01
C SER A 158 -7.14 9.83 -14.67
N ILE A 159 -8.08 8.89 -14.66
CA ILE A 159 -8.75 8.44 -13.44
C ILE A 159 -9.09 6.94 -13.50
N ALA A 160 -8.85 6.24 -12.40
CA ALA A 160 -9.36 4.90 -12.18
C ALA A 160 -9.91 4.78 -10.76
N GLY A 161 -11.19 4.45 -10.64
CA GLY A 161 -11.94 4.38 -9.38
C GLY A 161 -12.50 2.98 -9.15
N TYR A 162 -12.42 2.51 -7.91
CA TYR A 162 -12.88 1.19 -7.48
C TYR A 162 -13.65 1.27 -6.17
N TYR A 163 -14.59 0.34 -5.98
CA TYR A 163 -15.31 0.13 -4.72
C TYR A 163 -15.20 -1.34 -4.31
N SER A 164 -15.16 -1.61 -3.01
CA SER A 164 -15.22 -2.97 -2.46
C SER A 164 -15.60 -2.94 -0.98
N ASP A 165 -16.35 -3.95 -0.54
CA ASP A 165 -16.44 -4.34 0.86
C ASP A 165 -15.22 -5.18 1.23
N LEU A 166 -14.13 -4.48 1.55
CA LEU A 166 -12.77 -4.97 1.55
C LEU A 166 -12.50 -6.02 2.64
N LYS A 167 -11.85 -7.12 2.25
CA LYS A 167 -11.12 -8.04 3.13
C LYS A 167 -9.61 -7.81 3.08
N ASN A 168 -9.03 -7.62 1.90
CA ASN A 168 -7.66 -7.12 1.76
C ASN A 168 -7.43 -6.42 0.42
N LEU A 169 -6.52 -5.46 0.43
CA LEU A 169 -6.03 -4.77 -0.76
C LEU A 169 -4.50 -4.81 -0.78
N SER A 170 -3.93 -5.04 -1.96
CA SER A 170 -2.51 -4.82 -2.17
C SER A 170 -2.23 -4.09 -3.48
N ILE A 171 -1.14 -3.32 -3.48
CA ILE A 171 -0.63 -2.59 -4.64
C ILE A 171 0.83 -3.01 -4.87
N GLN A 172 1.14 -3.44 -6.08
CA GLN A 172 2.51 -3.72 -6.56
C GLN A 172 2.85 -2.78 -7.72
N TYR A 173 4.13 -2.41 -7.86
CA TYR A 173 4.60 -1.47 -8.88
C TYR A 173 5.27 -2.13 -10.11
N GLY A 174 5.10 -3.43 -10.26
CA GLY A 174 5.63 -4.20 -11.36
C GLY A 174 5.32 -5.69 -11.23
N GLN A 175 5.44 -6.41 -12.34
CA GLN A 175 5.31 -7.86 -12.34
C GLN A 175 6.40 -8.51 -11.49
N ASN A 176 6.02 -9.49 -10.66
CA ASN A 176 6.91 -10.20 -9.75
C ASN A 176 7.61 -9.35 -8.68
N GLN A 177 7.14 -8.12 -8.44
CA GLN A 177 7.61 -7.29 -7.33
C GLN A 177 6.82 -7.61 -6.06
N ALA A 178 7.45 -7.38 -4.91
CA ALA A 178 6.72 -7.42 -3.64
C ALA A 178 5.63 -6.34 -3.59
N GLN A 179 4.61 -6.57 -2.77
CA GLN A 179 3.58 -5.55 -2.51
C GLN A 179 4.24 -4.32 -1.88
N ASP A 180 3.98 -3.12 -2.40
CA ASP A 180 4.45 -1.88 -1.78
C ASP A 180 3.46 -1.37 -0.73
N ILE A 181 2.16 -1.57 -0.98
CA ILE A 181 1.09 -1.17 -0.06
C ILE A 181 0.22 -2.40 0.21
N TYR A 182 -0.11 -2.63 1.48
CA TYR A 182 -1.02 -3.67 1.93
C TYR A 182 -2.00 -3.11 2.94
N ILE A 183 -3.29 -3.33 2.71
CA ILE A 183 -4.39 -2.86 3.55
C ILE A 183 -5.25 -4.04 3.94
N LYS A 184 -5.59 -4.11 5.22
CA LYS A 184 -6.59 -5.06 5.72
C LYS A 184 -7.35 -4.51 6.94
N PRO A 185 -8.59 -4.96 7.17
CA PRO A 185 -9.25 -4.80 8.46
C PRO A 185 -8.40 -5.39 9.60
N LYS A 186 -8.55 -4.85 10.82
CA LYS A 186 -7.86 -5.37 12.01
C LYS A 186 -8.48 -6.68 12.49
N ASP A 187 -9.78 -6.85 12.31
CA ASP A 187 -10.48 -8.12 12.50
C ASP A 187 -10.52 -8.87 11.16
N ASP A 188 -9.84 -10.01 11.06
CA ASP A 188 -9.74 -10.79 9.82
C ASP A 188 -11.10 -11.36 9.36
N LYS A 189 -12.14 -11.32 10.22
CA LYS A 189 -13.52 -11.69 9.86
C LYS A 189 -14.35 -10.50 9.37
N ALA A 190 -13.89 -9.27 9.61
CA ALA A 190 -14.61 -8.07 9.20
C ALA A 190 -14.35 -7.76 7.73
N SER A 191 -15.35 -7.12 7.10
CA SER A 191 -15.14 -6.36 5.87
C SER A 191 -15.25 -4.87 6.16
N MET A 192 -14.65 -4.05 5.31
CA MET A 192 -14.73 -2.60 5.41
C MET A 192 -15.03 -1.99 4.04
N PRO A 193 -16.10 -1.20 3.90
CA PRO A 193 -16.39 -0.56 2.62
C PRO A 193 -15.31 0.48 2.32
N ILE A 194 -14.68 0.36 1.16
CA ILE A 194 -13.65 1.30 0.70
C ILE A 194 -13.95 1.81 -0.70
N SER A 195 -13.53 3.05 -0.95
CA SER A 195 -13.41 3.61 -2.29
C SER A 195 -11.95 3.96 -2.57
N ILE A 196 -11.43 3.50 -3.70
CA ILE A 196 -10.03 3.71 -4.10
C ILE A 196 -10.02 4.48 -5.40
N TYR A 197 -9.21 5.52 -5.48
CA TYR A 197 -9.02 6.30 -6.69
C TYR A 197 -7.54 6.48 -7.00
N PHE A 198 -7.18 6.23 -8.25
CA PHE A 198 -5.91 6.66 -8.84
C PHE A 198 -6.19 7.85 -9.73
N ILE A 199 -5.54 8.99 -9.47
CA ILE A 199 -5.80 10.25 -10.18
C ILE A 199 -4.50 10.84 -10.70
N LYS A 200 -4.50 11.22 -11.99
CA LYS A 200 -3.45 12.06 -12.57
C LYS A 200 -3.76 13.52 -12.36
N LYS A 201 -2.83 14.25 -11.76
CA LYS A 201 -2.88 15.70 -11.65
C LYS A 201 -1.49 16.28 -11.66
N ASN A 202 -1.24 17.31 -12.47
CA ASN A 202 0.05 18.00 -12.56
C ASN A 202 1.25 17.05 -12.76
N GLN A 203 1.14 16.11 -13.71
CA GLN A 203 2.16 15.08 -14.02
C GLN A 203 2.47 14.09 -12.89
N ALA A 204 1.72 14.12 -11.78
CA ALA A 204 1.84 13.17 -10.70
C ALA A 204 0.64 12.21 -10.67
N LEU A 205 0.88 11.01 -10.14
CA LEU A 205 -0.16 10.04 -9.84
C LEU A 205 -0.41 10.03 -8.33
N TYR A 206 -1.68 10.13 -7.95
CA TYR A 206 -2.13 10.07 -6.57
C TYR A 206 -2.95 8.80 -6.35
N SER A 207 -2.64 8.06 -5.30
CA SER A 207 -3.53 7.03 -4.74
C SER A 207 -4.32 7.65 -3.60
N ILE A 208 -5.64 7.47 -3.63
CA ILE A 208 -6.57 7.97 -2.65
C ILE A 208 -7.43 6.81 -2.17
N ILE A 209 -7.41 6.55 -0.88
CA ILE A 209 -8.22 5.50 -0.25
C ILE A 209 -9.16 6.17 0.74
N LEU A 210 -10.46 5.94 0.58
CA LEU A 210 -11.50 6.46 1.46
C LEU A 210 -12.22 5.30 2.15
N THR A 211 -12.46 5.46 3.44
CA THR A 211 -13.34 4.60 4.24
C THR A 211 -14.12 5.44 5.26
N ALA A 212 -15.15 4.86 5.86
CA ALA A 212 -15.95 5.53 6.88
C ALA A 212 -15.26 5.56 8.25
N ILE A 213 -15.55 6.65 8.95
CA ILE A 213 -15.41 6.78 10.39
C ILE A 213 -16.83 6.56 10.96
N ASN A 214 -16.99 5.69 11.95
CA ASN A 214 -18.23 5.51 12.72
C ASN A 214 -19.51 5.18 11.91
N ASN A 215 -19.59 3.99 11.30
CA ASN A 215 -20.80 3.47 10.62
C ASN A 215 -21.41 4.37 9.53
N GLU A 216 -20.75 5.45 9.12
CA GLU A 216 -21.17 6.25 7.97
C GLU A 216 -21.11 5.38 6.70
N PRO A 217 -22.08 5.51 5.78
CA PRO A 217 -22.07 4.72 4.56
C PRO A 217 -20.98 5.23 3.61
N VAL A 218 -20.16 4.32 3.09
CA VAL A 218 -19.32 4.56 1.91
C VAL A 218 -19.97 3.86 0.75
N THR A 219 -20.18 4.59 -0.35
CA THR A 219 -20.74 4.07 -1.59
C THR A 219 -19.73 4.20 -2.72
N SER A 220 -20.05 3.63 -3.88
CA SER A 220 -19.24 3.75 -5.09
C SER A 220 -19.09 5.19 -5.59
N THR A 221 -19.94 6.14 -5.20
CA THR A 221 -19.83 7.55 -5.64
C THR A 221 -19.23 8.46 -4.57
N THR A 222 -19.12 8.01 -3.32
CA THR A 222 -18.74 8.88 -2.19
C THR A 222 -17.43 9.62 -2.46
N LEU A 223 -16.33 8.93 -2.78
CA LEU A 223 -15.05 9.59 -3.02
C LEU A 223 -15.10 10.51 -4.25
N LYS A 224 -15.78 10.10 -5.32
CA LYS A 224 -15.97 10.91 -6.53
C LYS A 224 -16.60 12.28 -6.23
N GLU A 225 -17.59 12.31 -5.34
CA GLU A 225 -18.31 13.53 -4.96
C GLU A 225 -17.44 14.50 -4.12
N LEU A 226 -16.42 13.98 -3.43
CA LEU A 226 -15.50 14.79 -2.62
C LEU A 226 -14.37 15.41 -3.44
N LEU A 227 -14.03 14.81 -4.59
CA LEU A 227 -12.92 15.23 -5.43
C LEU A 227 -13.24 16.51 -6.20
N ALA A 228 -12.22 17.34 -6.40
CA ALA A 228 -12.28 18.47 -7.31
C ALA A 228 -12.35 17.96 -8.76
N LYS A 229 -13.10 18.67 -9.60
CA LYS A 229 -13.13 18.43 -11.05
C LYS A 229 -11.82 18.83 -11.71
#